data_AF-A0A9E0LZZ7-F1
#
_entry.id   AF-A0A9E0LZZ7-F1
#
_cell.length_a   1.000
_cell.length_b   1.000
_cell.length_c   1.000
_cell.angle_alpha   90.00
_cell.angle_beta   90.00
_cell.angle_gamma   90.00
#
_symmetry.space_group_name_H-M   'P 1'
#
loop_
_entity.id
_entity.type
_entity.pdbx_description
1 polymer ?
#
loop_
_entity_poly.entity_id
_entity_poly.type
_entity_poly.pdbx_seq_one_letter_code
_entity_poly.pdbx_strand_id
1 'polypeptide(L)'
;MSDPRELEIARRELQRLGYLSHRVERFLLRDALAPVGDPRALAHLAWKVGLLAGMLLALANTLALAAANGLFAAAPADLLPLFLHLLPPLVIASAAGFVAVVAGFLFALKLFPRRSLEWLILGVTFVATALLFGWAVLRAWDLLLGLPRWQRVVAGIALPLVAAAVAKLLANGLLSIAIRMTRMTPRERLVSRRTILAVTGSILAIVATVAFVVPQRAPAAAPASLPKAAGERVLLVGLDGILAEEFDYLVARGALPAISGLMRDGAVVASYARAAELEPAEFWTTVATGVGGELHGVRSLDSFRPTGLETALARSGPWRFWWSGVAVPLGLAEHRPLLANRRAAFTFWELSARGGAPAAAVDWWATFPPEPLAGLVVAHGAFQLLLDGHLSAVAPADRAPDLARLARATEPGPSGSTLEAALPAKLAEELLRRAVLPDRFYREVARREAADRPEAMALYLPAIDLLAEGWIGGDVALADLVRAELEEADRLIGGLMEGVGTLVVVLDPGRRKGGMGRMGRVGRVLFAHPAPDPRAICRGGADLQVAPEAVAAALIRALGLPQSAELPEPPGFCSWPEPPARVSGFGERSPGGERPGDSRDYLENLRSLGYL
;
A
#
# COMPACT_ATOMS: atom_id res chain seq x y z
N MET A 1 53.21 4.31 -0.30
CA MET A 1 54.36 5.05 0.25
C MET A 1 55.23 4.01 0.88
N SER A 2 56.43 3.81 0.35
CA SER A 2 57.41 2.82 0.86
C SER A 2 58.51 3.48 1.69
N ASP A 3 58.60 4.82 1.68
CA ASP A 3 59.52 5.60 2.51
C ASP A 3 58.86 5.98 3.86
N PRO A 4 59.42 5.56 5.00
CA PRO A 4 58.97 5.95 6.34
C PRO A 4 58.90 7.47 6.57
N ARG A 5 59.72 8.28 5.88
CA ARG A 5 59.74 9.74 6.04
C ARG A 5 58.54 10.42 5.38
N GLU A 6 58.15 9.98 4.19
CA GLU A 6 56.96 10.49 3.50
C GLU A 6 55.68 10.21 4.30
N LEU A 7 55.60 9.03 4.92
CA LEU A 7 54.48 8.62 5.77
C LEU A 7 54.32 9.52 7.00
N GLU A 8 55.43 9.87 7.64
CA GLU A 8 55.44 10.74 8.81
C GLU A 8 55.06 12.19 8.45
N ILE A 9 55.49 12.68 7.28
CA ILE A 9 55.09 14.01 6.77
C ILE A 9 53.59 14.06 6.50
N ALA A 10 53.04 13.08 5.78
CA ALA A 10 51.60 13.02 5.49
C ALA A 10 50.77 12.92 6.78
N ARG A 11 51.25 12.17 7.77
CA ARG A 11 50.61 12.05 9.09
C ARG A 11 50.56 13.38 9.84
N ARG A 12 51.67 14.12 9.87
CA ARG A 12 51.74 15.43 10.53
C ARG A 12 50.83 16.45 9.86
N GLU A 13 50.75 16.45 8.52
CA GLU A 13 49.87 17.37 7.80
C GLU A 13 48.39 17.05 8.04
N LEU A 14 48.00 15.77 8.08
CA LEU A 14 46.65 15.36 8.47
C LEU A 14 46.31 15.70 9.94
N GLN A 15 47.29 15.64 10.84
CA GLN A 15 47.12 16.11 12.23
C GLN A 15 46.91 17.63 12.29
N ARG A 16 47.72 18.40 11.57
CA ARG A 16 47.63 19.87 11.47
C ARG A 16 46.26 20.32 10.96
N LEU A 17 45.74 19.64 9.93
CA LEU A 17 44.42 19.92 9.36
C LEU A 17 43.26 19.38 10.23
N GLY A 18 43.57 18.67 11.31
CA GLY A 18 42.61 18.17 12.29
C GLY A 18 41.95 16.84 11.96
N TYR A 19 42.35 16.15 10.88
CA TYR A 19 41.78 14.87 10.43
C TYR A 19 42.14 13.68 11.33
N LEU A 20 43.22 13.77 12.12
CA LEU A 20 43.62 12.70 13.03
C LEU A 20 43.26 12.98 14.50
N SER A 21 42.48 14.03 14.75
CA SER A 21 42.06 14.43 16.10
C SER A 21 40.90 13.58 16.64
N HIS A 22 40.01 13.10 15.77
CA HIS A 22 38.81 12.34 16.16
C HIS A 22 38.93 10.83 15.93
N ARG A 23 38.21 10.02 16.72
CA ARG A 23 38.28 8.55 16.69
C ARG A 23 37.85 7.94 15.34
N VAL A 24 36.76 8.46 14.76
CA VAL A 24 36.21 7.96 13.47
C VAL A 24 37.13 8.29 12.31
N GLU A 25 37.66 9.51 12.26
CA GLU A 25 38.55 9.95 11.18
C GLU A 25 39.88 9.18 11.23
N ARG A 26 40.43 8.95 12.43
CA ARG A 26 41.58 8.04 12.63
C ARG A 26 41.29 6.62 12.16
N PHE A 27 40.10 6.09 12.42
CA PHE A 27 39.74 4.71 12.05
C PHE A 27 39.71 4.50 10.52
N LEU A 28 39.23 5.49 9.77
CA LEU A 28 39.16 5.46 8.30
C LEU A 28 40.49 5.82 7.61
N LEU A 29 41.20 6.83 8.13
CA LEU A 29 42.42 7.34 7.51
C LEU A 29 43.67 6.53 7.82
N ARG A 30 43.61 5.61 8.80
CA ARG A 30 44.73 4.69 9.08
C ARG A 30 45.07 3.82 7.87
N ASP A 31 44.09 3.49 7.03
CA ASP A 31 44.29 2.67 5.83
C ASP A 31 44.87 3.47 4.65
N ALA A 32 44.74 4.80 4.68
CA ALA A 32 45.35 5.69 3.68
C ALA A 32 46.89 5.61 3.69
N LEU A 33 47.45 5.21 4.84
CA LEU A 33 48.88 5.10 5.10
C LEU A 33 49.41 3.67 4.88
N ALA A 34 48.57 2.74 4.41
CA ALA A 34 48.98 1.37 4.10
C ALA A 34 49.82 1.30 2.79
N PRO A 35 50.62 0.24 2.57
CA PRO A 35 51.43 0.09 1.36
C PRO A 35 50.60 0.20 0.06
N VAL A 36 51.19 0.84 -0.95
CA VAL A 36 50.58 0.98 -2.28
C VAL A 36 50.65 -0.37 -2.99
N GLY A 37 49.51 -0.85 -3.49
CA GLY A 37 49.42 -2.14 -4.22
C GLY A 37 48.64 -3.25 -3.51
N ASP A 38 48.27 -3.10 -2.23
CA ASP A 38 47.45 -4.11 -1.55
C ASP A 38 45.97 -4.04 -2.01
N PRO A 39 45.44 -5.05 -2.74
CA PRO A 39 44.04 -5.06 -3.15
C PRO A 39 43.07 -5.15 -1.96
N ARG A 40 43.50 -5.69 -0.82
CA ARG A 40 42.66 -5.86 0.38
C ARG A 40 42.35 -4.54 1.08
N ALA A 41 43.19 -3.52 0.91
CA ALA A 41 42.99 -2.23 1.56
C ALA A 41 41.75 -1.47 1.04
N LEU A 42 41.37 -1.62 -0.25
CA LEU A 42 40.10 -1.06 -0.74
C LEU A 42 38.90 -1.80 -0.14
N ALA A 43 38.97 -3.14 -0.10
CA ALA A 43 37.92 -3.96 0.51
C ALA A 43 37.76 -3.67 2.01
N HIS A 44 38.86 -3.52 2.75
CA HIS A 44 38.83 -3.13 4.16
C HIS A 44 38.25 -1.74 4.38
N LEU A 45 38.65 -0.76 3.57
CA LEU A 45 38.08 0.59 3.67
C LEU A 45 36.59 0.60 3.33
N ALA A 46 36.19 -0.11 2.26
CA ALA A 46 34.80 -0.26 1.87
C ALA A 46 33.97 -0.95 2.97
N TRP A 47 34.53 -1.98 3.62
CA TRP A 47 33.89 -2.62 4.78
C TRP A 47 33.75 -1.67 5.97
N LYS A 48 34.78 -0.87 6.30
CA LYS A 48 34.71 0.11 7.39
C LYS A 48 33.68 1.21 7.13
N VAL A 49 33.69 1.78 5.92
CA VAL A 49 32.70 2.78 5.50
C VAL A 49 31.31 2.16 5.48
N GLY A 50 31.18 0.96 4.92
CA GLY A 50 29.94 0.19 4.88
C GLY A 50 29.38 -0.11 6.26
N LEU A 51 30.22 -0.52 7.22
CA LEU A 51 29.82 -0.78 8.60
C LEU A 51 29.29 0.49 9.27
N LEU A 52 30.03 1.60 9.19
CA LEU A 52 29.66 2.85 9.85
C LEU A 52 28.41 3.50 9.20
N ALA A 53 28.37 3.57 7.87
CA ALA A 53 27.23 4.11 7.14
C ALA A 53 26.01 3.19 7.27
N GLY A 54 26.22 1.87 7.18
CA GLY A 54 25.19 0.85 7.34
C GLY A 54 24.55 0.88 8.72
N MET A 55 25.32 1.05 9.81
CA MET A 55 24.77 1.21 11.16
C MET A 55 23.90 2.46 11.28
N LEU A 56 24.34 3.61 10.73
CA LEU A 56 23.56 4.85 10.76
C LEU A 56 22.26 4.71 9.97
N LEU A 57 22.33 4.13 8.77
CA LEU A 57 21.17 3.88 7.93
C LEU A 57 20.23 2.85 8.56
N ALA A 58 20.76 1.81 9.21
CA ALA A 58 19.96 0.77 9.87
C ALA A 58 19.19 1.36 11.05
N LEU A 59 19.85 2.19 11.86
CA LEU A 59 19.19 2.91 12.94
C LEU A 59 18.08 3.82 12.40
N ALA A 60 18.36 4.60 11.36
CA ALA A 60 17.38 5.49 10.74
C ALA A 60 16.15 4.72 10.19
N ASN A 61 16.38 3.61 9.48
CA ASN A 61 15.32 2.78 8.94
C ASN A 61 14.53 2.04 10.03
N THR A 62 15.18 1.60 11.10
CA THR A 62 14.53 1.01 12.28
C THR A 62 13.55 2.00 12.89
N LEU A 63 14.00 3.23 13.14
CA LEU A 63 13.16 4.27 13.72
C LEU A 63 11.99 4.65 12.80
N ALA A 64 12.23 4.74 11.49
CA ALA A 64 11.19 5.04 10.51
C ALA A 64 10.12 3.93 10.43
N LEU A 65 10.53 2.66 10.34
CA LEU A 65 9.61 1.52 10.32
C LEU A 65 8.89 1.35 11.65
N ALA A 66 9.57 1.58 12.78
CA ALA A 66 8.96 1.55 14.10
C ALA A 66 7.89 2.62 14.28
N ALA A 67 8.15 3.84 13.79
CA ALA A 67 7.17 4.92 13.75
C ALA A 67 5.96 4.53 12.91
N ALA A 68 6.21 4.03 11.69
CA ALA A 68 5.17 3.70 10.73
C ALA A 68 4.25 2.56 11.17
N ASN A 69 4.78 1.61 11.95
CA ASN A 69 4.06 0.44 12.45
C ASN A 69 3.67 0.55 13.94
N GLY A 70 3.81 1.73 14.57
CA GLY A 70 3.39 1.94 15.95
C GLY A 70 4.20 1.22 17.02
N LEU A 71 5.39 0.69 16.69
CA LEU A 71 6.17 -0.19 17.56
C LEU A 71 6.63 0.49 18.85
N PHE A 72 6.82 1.82 18.84
CA PHE A 72 7.24 2.55 20.04
C PHE A 72 6.26 2.43 21.21
N ALA A 73 4.97 2.34 20.91
CA ALA A 73 3.92 2.22 21.91
C ALA A 73 3.51 0.76 22.13
N ALA A 74 3.41 -0.01 21.04
CA ALA A 74 2.88 -1.37 21.09
C ALA A 74 3.92 -2.42 21.55
N ALA A 75 5.16 -2.34 21.05
CA ALA A 75 6.17 -3.37 21.24
C ALA A 75 7.60 -2.78 21.14
N PRO A 76 8.06 -1.97 22.12
CA PRO A 76 9.38 -1.35 22.05
C PRO A 76 10.53 -2.37 22.05
N ALA A 77 10.29 -3.60 22.49
CA ALA A 77 11.25 -4.70 22.42
C ALA A 77 11.59 -5.10 20.97
N ASP A 78 10.68 -4.89 20.01
CA ASP A 78 10.87 -5.23 18.59
C ASP A 78 11.94 -4.36 17.89
N LEU A 79 12.33 -3.23 18.49
CA LEU A 79 13.28 -2.29 17.89
C LEU A 79 14.67 -2.91 17.67
N LEU A 80 15.16 -3.70 18.62
CA LEU A 80 16.49 -4.30 18.54
C LEU A 80 16.52 -5.42 17.47
N PRO A 81 15.62 -6.41 17.48
CA PRO A 81 15.52 -7.39 16.40
C PRO A 81 15.35 -6.74 15.03
N LEU A 82 14.53 -5.69 14.92
CA LEU A 82 14.35 -4.96 13.66
C LEU A 82 15.66 -4.33 13.17
N PHE A 83 16.41 -3.68 14.06
CA PHE A 83 17.73 -3.13 13.74
C PHE A 83 18.70 -4.23 13.26
N LEU A 84 18.70 -5.39 13.91
CA LEU A 84 19.57 -6.51 13.55
C LEU A 84 19.22 -7.10 12.17
N HIS A 85 17.95 -7.11 11.77
CA HIS A 85 17.55 -7.53 10.42
C HIS A 85 17.94 -6.53 9.34
N LEU A 86 17.91 -5.24 9.64
CA LEU A 86 18.23 -4.17 8.68
C LEU A 86 19.74 -3.92 8.54
N LEU A 87 20.53 -4.26 9.56
CA LEU A 87 21.96 -3.97 9.59
C LEU A 87 22.76 -4.70 8.49
N PRO A 88 22.70 -6.03 8.33
CA PRO A 88 23.48 -6.73 7.31
C PRO A 88 23.25 -6.22 5.87
N PRO A 89 22.00 -6.10 5.36
CA PRO A 89 21.79 -5.63 3.99
C PRO A 89 22.28 -4.19 3.81
N LEU A 90 22.14 -3.31 4.80
CA LEU A 90 22.61 -1.92 4.71
C LEU A 90 24.12 -1.80 4.77
N VAL A 91 24.81 -2.64 5.54
CA VAL A 91 26.28 -2.67 5.56
C VAL A 91 26.81 -3.10 4.19
N ILE A 92 26.24 -4.16 3.60
CA ILE A 92 26.62 -4.65 2.28
C ILE A 92 26.32 -3.60 1.20
N ALA A 93 25.11 -3.05 1.18
CA ALA A 93 24.71 -2.03 0.20
C ALA A 93 25.56 -0.77 0.31
N SER A 94 25.88 -0.33 1.54
CA SER A 94 26.75 0.84 1.77
C SER A 94 28.19 0.59 1.33
N ALA A 95 28.73 -0.61 1.56
CA ALA A 95 30.07 -0.97 1.10
C ALA A 95 30.13 -1.02 -0.44
N ALA A 96 29.15 -1.64 -1.09
CA ALA A 96 29.06 -1.70 -2.55
C ALA A 96 28.86 -0.31 -3.17
N GLY A 97 27.97 0.50 -2.58
CA GLY A 97 27.75 1.90 -2.99
C GLY A 97 29.02 2.75 -2.86
N PHE A 98 29.80 2.56 -1.78
CA PHE A 98 31.08 3.23 -1.62
C PHE A 98 32.07 2.84 -2.74
N VAL A 99 32.16 1.57 -3.11
CA VAL A 99 33.01 1.12 -4.23
C VAL A 99 32.59 1.77 -5.55
N ALA A 100 31.28 1.86 -5.83
CA ALA A 100 30.78 2.55 -7.01
C ALA A 100 31.12 4.05 -7.01
N VAL A 101 31.00 4.70 -5.85
CA VAL A 101 31.39 6.12 -5.69
C VAL A 101 32.90 6.30 -5.87
N VAL A 102 33.73 5.37 -5.37
CA VAL A 102 35.18 5.37 -5.61
C VAL A 102 35.49 5.24 -7.11
N ALA A 103 34.83 4.33 -7.82
CA ALA A 103 34.99 4.18 -9.26
C ALA A 103 34.63 5.48 -10.02
N GLY A 104 33.50 6.10 -9.66
CA GLY A 104 33.08 7.40 -10.21
C GLY A 104 34.07 8.53 -9.88
N PHE A 105 34.62 8.56 -8.68
CA PHE A 105 35.65 9.51 -8.28
C PHE A 105 36.95 9.33 -9.08
N LEU A 106 37.41 8.10 -9.27
CA LEU A 106 38.60 7.80 -10.09
C LEU A 106 38.38 8.17 -11.56
N PHE A 107 37.16 7.99 -12.08
CA PHE A 107 36.78 8.45 -13.40
C PHE A 107 36.78 9.99 -13.50
N ALA A 108 36.24 10.69 -12.50
CA ALA A 108 36.27 12.15 -12.43
C ALA A 108 37.70 12.72 -12.37
N LEU A 109 38.61 12.05 -11.65
CA LEU A 109 40.04 12.42 -11.63
C LEU A 109 40.68 12.35 -13.02
N LYS A 110 40.29 11.37 -13.85
CA LYS A 110 40.76 11.27 -15.24
C LYS A 110 40.21 12.38 -16.13
N LEU A 111 38.94 12.75 -15.95
CA LEU A 111 38.27 13.79 -16.75
C LEU A 111 38.70 15.21 -16.36
N PHE A 112 39.01 15.46 -15.09
CA PHE A 112 39.29 16.80 -14.56
C PHE A 112 40.66 16.89 -13.86
N PRO A 113 41.78 16.62 -14.55
CA PRO A 113 43.11 16.54 -13.92
C PRO A 113 43.62 17.87 -13.35
N ARG A 114 43.02 19.00 -13.74
CA ARG A 114 43.40 20.36 -13.30
C ARG A 114 42.58 20.89 -12.12
N ARG A 115 41.52 20.19 -11.69
CA ARG A 115 40.71 20.61 -10.54
C ARG A 115 41.44 20.26 -9.23
N SER A 116 41.25 21.08 -8.20
CA SER A 116 41.78 20.73 -6.88
C SER A 116 41.09 19.46 -6.36
N LEU A 117 41.85 18.63 -5.67
CA LEU A 117 41.40 17.34 -5.14
C LEU A 117 40.20 17.52 -4.19
N GLU A 118 40.21 18.62 -3.44
CA GLU A 118 39.17 18.98 -2.47
C GLU A 118 37.82 19.21 -3.15
N TRP A 119 37.78 19.99 -4.24
CA TRP A 119 36.55 20.25 -4.98
C TRP A 119 35.96 19.00 -5.62
N LEU A 120 36.82 18.07 -6.08
CA LEU A 120 36.36 16.79 -6.63
C LEU A 120 35.76 15.90 -5.54
N ILE A 121 36.41 15.78 -4.37
CA ILE A 121 35.89 15.01 -3.24
C ILE A 121 34.55 15.60 -2.78
N LEU A 122 34.46 16.92 -2.62
CA LEU A 122 33.23 17.60 -2.20
C LEU A 122 32.11 17.45 -3.23
N GLY A 123 32.41 17.62 -4.52
CA GLY A 123 31.43 17.49 -5.59
C GLY A 123 30.86 16.07 -5.69
N VAL A 124 31.72 15.05 -5.70
CA VAL A 124 31.28 13.64 -5.74
C VAL A 124 30.50 13.27 -4.48
N THR A 125 30.96 13.71 -3.30
CA THR A 125 30.25 13.48 -2.03
C THR A 125 28.86 14.13 -2.05
N PHE A 126 28.77 15.38 -2.53
CA PHE A 126 27.51 16.10 -2.62
C PHE A 126 26.53 15.39 -3.55
N VAL A 127 26.95 15.03 -4.77
CA VAL A 127 26.09 14.33 -5.75
C VAL A 127 25.63 12.98 -5.19
N ALA A 128 26.55 12.18 -4.66
CA ALA A 128 26.19 10.86 -4.10
C ALA A 128 25.23 10.97 -2.92
N THR A 129 25.45 11.92 -2.01
CA THR A 129 24.58 12.13 -0.84
C THR A 129 23.23 12.71 -1.26
N ALA A 130 23.20 13.65 -2.22
CA ALA A 130 21.96 14.24 -2.73
C ALA A 130 21.10 13.20 -3.45
N LEU A 131 21.70 12.31 -4.23
CA LEU A 131 20.99 11.19 -4.88
C LEU A 131 20.43 10.21 -3.83
N LEU A 132 21.23 9.83 -2.83
CA LEU A 132 20.77 8.94 -1.76
C LEU A 132 19.65 9.57 -0.94
N PHE A 133 19.80 10.84 -0.54
CA PHE A 133 18.81 11.57 0.23
C PHE A 133 17.53 11.81 -0.58
N GLY A 134 17.65 12.22 -1.84
CA GLY A 134 16.51 12.40 -2.73
C GLY A 134 15.75 11.09 -2.95
N TRP A 135 16.46 9.99 -3.20
CA TRP A 135 15.86 8.66 -3.30
C TRP A 135 15.14 8.25 -2.01
N ALA A 136 15.77 8.47 -0.84
CA ALA A 136 15.18 8.16 0.46
C ALA A 136 13.90 8.99 0.72
N VAL A 137 13.92 10.29 0.44
CA VAL A 137 12.75 11.16 0.61
C VAL A 137 11.61 10.74 -0.33
N LEU A 138 11.91 10.48 -1.60
CA LEU A 138 10.90 10.06 -2.59
C LEU A 138 10.26 8.73 -2.20
N ARG A 139 11.03 7.76 -1.70
CA ARG A 139 10.53 6.44 -1.32
C ARG A 139 9.89 6.38 0.06
N ALA A 140 10.24 7.30 0.96
CA ALA A 140 9.69 7.37 2.31
C ALA A 140 8.55 8.40 2.41
N TRP A 141 8.18 9.09 1.34
CA TRP A 141 7.22 10.19 1.37
C TRP A 141 5.88 9.78 1.99
N ASP A 142 5.28 8.70 1.49
CA ASP A 142 3.97 8.23 1.96
C ASP A 142 4.02 7.68 3.39
N LEU A 143 5.18 7.17 3.79
CA LEU A 143 5.45 6.71 5.14
C LEU A 143 5.58 7.89 6.12
N LEU A 144 6.30 8.94 5.72
CA LEU A 144 6.52 10.16 6.51
C LEU A 144 5.23 10.97 6.69
N LEU A 145 4.37 11.04 5.67
CA LEU A 145 3.08 11.72 5.76
C LEU A 145 2.15 11.07 6.79
N GLY A 146 2.21 9.74 6.92
CA GLY A 146 1.42 8.96 7.88
C GLY A 146 1.90 9.01 9.34
N LEU A 147 3.04 9.66 9.64
CA LEU A 147 3.56 9.75 11.02
C LEU A 147 2.89 10.88 11.82
N PRO A 148 2.67 10.74 13.14
CA PRO A 148 2.25 11.82 14.02
C PRO A 148 3.21 13.03 14.05
N ARG A 149 2.71 14.23 14.38
CA ARG A 149 3.42 15.51 14.12
C ARG A 149 4.82 15.52 14.70
N TRP A 150 4.95 15.10 15.96
CA TRP A 150 6.23 15.06 16.66
C TRP A 150 7.21 14.06 16.02
N GLN A 151 6.73 12.92 15.50
CA GLN A 151 7.56 11.94 14.80
C GLN A 151 8.03 12.48 13.45
N ARG A 152 7.23 13.28 12.74
CA ARG A 152 7.68 13.97 11.52
C ARG A 152 8.75 15.01 11.81
N VAL A 153 8.63 15.75 12.91
CA VAL A 153 9.68 16.68 13.36
C VAL A 153 10.96 15.91 13.66
N VAL A 154 10.87 14.81 14.42
CA VAL A 154 12.02 13.96 14.72
C VAL A 154 12.65 13.37 13.45
N ALA A 155 11.85 12.82 12.53
CA ALA A 155 12.33 12.29 11.26
C ALA A 155 12.97 13.38 10.39
N GLY A 156 12.38 14.58 10.40
CA GLY A 156 12.87 15.74 9.68
C GLY A 156 14.18 16.32 10.21
N ILE A 157 14.46 16.11 11.50
CA ILE A 157 15.74 16.41 12.14
C ILE A 157 16.75 15.29 11.87
N ALA A 158 16.32 14.03 12.04
CA ALA A 158 17.18 12.87 11.97
C ALA A 158 17.70 12.61 10.54
N LEU A 159 16.86 12.74 9.52
CA LEU A 159 17.23 12.40 8.14
C LEU A 159 18.36 13.29 7.59
N PRO A 160 18.35 14.63 7.77
CA PRO A 160 19.48 15.49 7.42
C PRO A 160 20.74 15.21 8.24
N LEU A 161 20.60 14.88 9.53
CA LEU A 161 21.74 14.54 10.39
C LEU A 161 22.41 13.25 9.92
N VAL A 162 21.61 12.23 9.57
CA VAL A 162 22.10 10.98 8.99
C VAL A 162 22.75 11.24 7.63
N ALA A 163 22.14 12.04 6.76
CA ALA A 163 22.73 12.42 5.48
C ALA A 163 24.07 13.16 5.64
N ALA A 164 24.17 14.09 6.59
CA ALA A 164 25.41 14.80 6.88
C ALA A 164 26.49 13.86 7.45
N ALA A 165 26.11 12.90 8.31
CA ALA A 165 27.03 11.91 8.84
C ALA A 165 27.54 10.96 7.74
N VAL A 166 26.66 10.50 6.85
CA VAL A 166 27.01 9.67 5.68
C VAL A 166 27.91 10.45 4.72
N ALA A 167 27.60 11.70 4.41
CA ALA A 167 28.44 12.57 3.59
C ALA A 167 29.84 12.73 4.20
N LYS A 168 29.93 12.89 5.52
CA LYS A 168 31.21 12.97 6.23
C LYS A 168 32.01 11.66 6.13
N LEU A 169 31.36 10.51 6.27
CA LEU A 169 32.01 9.21 6.12
C LEU A 169 32.52 9.01 4.68
N LEU A 170 31.69 9.35 3.69
CA LEU A 170 32.02 9.27 2.28
C LEU A 170 33.20 10.17 1.91
N ALA A 171 33.18 11.43 2.34
CA ALA A 171 34.27 12.39 2.09
C ALA A 171 35.61 11.90 2.69
N ASN A 172 35.58 11.36 3.92
CA ASN A 172 36.79 10.82 4.56
C ASN A 172 37.27 9.52 3.91
N GLY A 173 36.35 8.67 3.43
CA GLY A 173 36.68 7.48 2.66
C GLY A 173 37.32 7.83 1.31
N LEU A 174 36.75 8.79 0.57
CA LEU A 174 37.30 9.31 -0.68
C LEU A 174 38.65 9.98 -0.46
N LEU A 175 38.82 10.73 0.63
CA LEU A 175 40.10 11.31 1.01
C LEU A 175 41.17 10.23 1.25
N SER A 176 40.80 9.13 1.91
CA SER A 176 41.69 7.98 2.13
C SER A 176 42.16 7.37 0.80
N ILE A 177 41.25 7.19 -0.16
CA ILE A 177 41.58 6.72 -1.52
C ILE A 177 42.42 7.75 -2.29
N ALA A 178 42.07 9.03 -2.21
CA ALA A 178 42.75 10.10 -2.90
C ALA A 178 44.22 10.22 -2.49
N ILE A 179 44.50 10.20 -1.18
CA ILE A 179 45.86 10.21 -0.63
C ILE A 179 46.63 8.98 -1.14
N ARG A 180 45.99 7.81 -1.15
CA ARG A 180 46.61 6.56 -1.58
C ARG A 180 46.99 6.57 -3.06
N MET A 181 46.12 7.11 -3.92
CA MET A 181 46.28 7.07 -5.39
C MET A 181 47.13 8.22 -5.93
N THR A 182 46.95 9.43 -5.38
CA THR A 182 47.63 10.63 -5.89
C THR A 182 48.89 10.97 -5.12
N ARG A 183 49.10 10.38 -3.92
CA ARG A 183 50.15 10.72 -2.96
C ARG A 183 50.14 12.18 -2.50
N MET A 184 49.06 12.92 -2.79
CA MET A 184 48.88 14.30 -2.37
C MET A 184 48.03 14.35 -1.10
N THR A 185 48.46 15.14 -0.13
CA THR A 185 47.63 15.54 1.02
C THR A 185 46.80 16.77 0.64
N PRO A 186 45.58 16.90 1.18
CA PRO A 186 44.75 18.08 0.95
C PRO A 186 45.44 19.33 1.49
N ARG A 187 45.19 20.49 0.86
CA ARG A 187 45.76 21.78 1.26
C ARG A 187 44.97 22.45 2.38
N GLU A 188 43.67 22.19 2.41
CA GLU A 188 42.74 22.76 3.37
C GLU A 188 41.79 21.69 3.91
N ARG A 189 41.13 22.00 5.02
CA ARG A 189 40.09 21.12 5.57
C ARG A 189 38.84 21.19 4.67
N LEU A 190 38.46 20.04 4.10
CA LEU A 190 37.33 19.88 3.16
C LEU A 190 36.04 20.57 3.62
N VAL A 191 35.70 20.52 4.91
CA VAL A 191 34.49 21.16 5.43
C VAL A 191 34.76 21.77 6.81
N SER A 192 34.39 23.04 6.99
CA SER A 192 34.46 23.71 8.30
C SER A 192 33.31 23.27 9.21
N ARG A 193 33.54 23.24 10.54
CA ARG A 193 32.50 22.93 11.53
C ARG A 193 31.30 23.89 11.43
N ARG A 194 31.54 25.15 11.04
CA ARG A 194 30.51 26.19 10.86
C ARG A 194 29.63 25.90 9.64
N THR A 195 30.22 25.44 8.54
CA THR A 195 29.48 25.07 7.32
C THR A 195 28.58 23.86 7.56
N ILE A 196 29.08 22.84 8.29
CA ILE A 196 28.26 21.68 8.67
C ILE A 196 27.07 22.12 9.52
N LEU A 197 27.32 22.95 10.54
CA LEU A 197 26.25 23.44 11.43
C LEU A 197 25.24 24.33 10.69
N ALA A 198 25.70 25.20 9.78
CA ALA A 198 24.83 26.07 8.99
C ALA A 198 23.95 25.26 8.01
N VAL A 199 24.53 24.36 7.23
CA VAL A 199 23.77 23.52 6.28
C VAL A 199 22.80 22.59 7.03
N THR A 200 23.26 21.95 8.10
CA THR A 200 22.39 21.09 8.92
C THR A 200 21.26 21.91 9.55
N GLY A 201 21.56 23.10 10.10
CA GLY A 201 20.56 23.99 10.69
C GLY A 201 19.53 24.51 9.68
N SER A 202 19.96 24.88 8.47
CA SER A 202 19.03 25.32 7.41
C SER A 202 18.12 24.20 6.92
N ILE A 203 18.63 22.98 6.75
CA ILE A 203 17.80 21.83 6.37
C ILE A 203 16.82 21.50 7.52
N LEU A 204 17.31 21.52 8.76
CA LEU A 204 16.48 21.28 9.96
C LEU A 204 15.32 22.30 10.06
N ALA A 205 15.58 23.57 9.75
CA ALA A 205 14.56 24.61 9.72
C ALA A 205 13.51 24.38 8.62
N ILE A 206 13.92 24.03 7.41
CA ILE A 206 12.99 23.75 6.29
C ILE A 206 12.10 22.55 6.61
N VAL A 207 12.68 21.45 7.10
CA VAL A 207 11.90 20.25 7.39
C VAL A 207 11.01 20.43 8.62
N ALA A 208 11.46 21.17 9.65
CA ALA A 208 10.61 21.54 10.79
C ALA A 208 9.41 22.38 10.35
N THR A 209 9.60 23.37 9.46
CA THR A 209 8.50 24.18 8.92
C THR A 209 7.47 23.32 8.18
N VAL A 210 7.92 22.40 7.31
CA VAL A 210 7.00 21.48 6.60
C VAL A 210 6.27 20.55 7.58
N ALA A 211 6.96 20.03 8.60
CA ALA A 211 6.37 19.14 9.60
C ALA A 211 5.30 19.83 10.48
N PHE A 212 5.47 21.13 10.75
CA PHE A 212 4.56 21.96 11.55
C PHE A 212 3.33 22.44 10.77
N VAL A 213 3.47 22.72 9.48
CA VAL A 213 2.37 23.27 8.65
C VAL A 213 1.34 22.21 8.28
N VAL A 214 1.71 20.92 8.20
CA VAL A 214 0.77 19.85 7.82
C VAL A 214 -0.17 19.51 8.99
N PRO A 215 -1.50 19.75 8.88
CA PRO A 215 -2.46 19.40 9.91
C PRO A 215 -2.51 17.88 10.14
N GLN A 216 -2.87 17.45 11.34
CA GLN A 216 -3.20 16.05 11.63
C GLN A 216 -4.60 15.96 12.18
N ARG A 217 -5.39 15.04 11.63
CA ARG A 217 -6.57 14.51 12.29
C ARG A 217 -6.11 13.36 13.16
N ALA A 218 -6.25 13.50 14.47
CA ALA A 218 -6.29 12.33 15.34
C ALA A 218 -7.56 11.54 14.98
N PRO A 219 -7.54 10.20 15.04
CA PRO A 219 -8.75 9.41 14.87
C PRO A 219 -9.77 9.88 15.89
N ALA A 220 -10.96 10.21 15.41
CA ALA A 220 -11.97 10.82 16.24
C ALA A 220 -12.61 9.78 17.17
N ALA A 221 -12.93 10.20 18.40
CA ALA A 221 -13.54 9.33 19.39
C ALA A 221 -14.89 8.78 18.90
N ALA A 222 -15.21 7.55 19.30
CA ALA A 222 -16.51 6.95 19.04
C ALA A 222 -17.63 7.78 19.70
N PRO A 223 -18.77 7.99 19.01
CA PRO A 223 -19.91 8.65 19.63
C PRO A 223 -20.54 7.71 20.66
N ALA A 224 -21.07 8.26 21.77
CA ALA A 224 -21.71 7.47 22.82
C ALA A 224 -22.95 6.68 22.31
N SER A 225 -23.60 7.19 21.27
CA SER A 225 -24.71 6.54 20.57
C SER A 225 -24.66 6.92 19.08
N LEU A 226 -25.12 6.02 18.21
CA LEU A 226 -25.30 6.29 16.79
C LEU A 226 -26.79 6.55 16.51
N PRO A 227 -27.25 7.82 16.53
CA PRO A 227 -28.64 8.12 16.22
C PRO A 227 -28.91 7.78 14.75
N LYS A 228 -30.02 7.09 14.50
CA LYS A 228 -30.44 6.65 13.17
C LYS A 228 -31.77 7.29 12.81
N ALA A 229 -31.83 7.96 11.67
CA ALA A 229 -33.06 8.48 11.07
C ALA A 229 -33.74 7.38 10.23
N ALA A 230 -34.92 7.68 9.69
CA ALA A 230 -35.48 6.87 8.61
C ALA A 230 -34.51 6.90 7.42
N GLY A 231 -34.07 5.72 7.00
CA GLY A 231 -33.20 5.51 5.86
C GLY A 231 -33.76 4.44 4.93
N GLU A 232 -33.01 4.12 3.90
CA GLU A 232 -33.38 3.13 2.89
C GLU A 232 -32.41 1.95 2.84
N ARG A 233 -32.83 0.89 2.14
CA ARG A 233 -31.95 -0.25 1.89
C ARG A 233 -30.92 0.12 0.84
N VAL A 234 -29.66 -0.21 1.10
CA VAL A 234 -28.54 0.12 0.21
C VAL A 234 -27.83 -1.12 -0.30
N LEU A 235 -27.44 -1.09 -1.57
CA LEU A 235 -26.67 -2.13 -2.23
C LEU A 235 -25.42 -1.54 -2.88
N LEU A 236 -24.26 -2.11 -2.55
CA LEU A 236 -22.99 -1.82 -3.20
C LEU A 236 -22.52 -3.05 -3.98
N VAL A 237 -22.25 -2.89 -5.27
CA VAL A 237 -21.65 -3.93 -6.12
C VAL A 237 -20.31 -3.44 -6.64
N GLY A 238 -19.24 -4.15 -6.33
CA GLY A 238 -17.89 -3.91 -6.84
C GLY A 238 -17.54 -4.89 -7.96
N LEU A 239 -17.25 -4.39 -9.14
CA LEU A 239 -16.82 -5.16 -10.31
C LEU A 239 -15.35 -4.83 -10.60
N ASP A 240 -14.46 -5.80 -10.40
CA ASP A 240 -13.00 -5.60 -10.57
C ASP A 240 -12.53 -6.10 -11.94
N GLY A 241 -11.55 -5.39 -12.50
CA GLY A 241 -10.97 -5.69 -13.81
C GLY A 241 -11.79 -5.17 -15.00
N ILE A 242 -12.77 -4.28 -14.81
CA ILE A 242 -13.58 -3.75 -15.91
C ILE A 242 -13.02 -2.38 -16.35
N LEU A 243 -12.65 -2.26 -17.62
CA LEU A 243 -12.20 -0.98 -18.16
C LEU A 243 -13.39 -0.05 -18.39
N ALA A 244 -13.20 1.24 -18.14
CA ALA A 244 -14.24 2.25 -18.35
C ALA A 244 -14.76 2.24 -19.81
N GLU A 245 -13.88 2.05 -20.78
CA GLU A 245 -14.22 2.01 -22.21
C GLU A 245 -15.04 0.77 -22.58
N GLU A 246 -14.81 -0.36 -21.92
CA GLU A 246 -15.58 -1.60 -22.14
C GLU A 246 -16.99 -1.46 -21.60
N PHE A 247 -17.12 -0.89 -20.40
CA PHE A 247 -18.42 -0.57 -19.81
C PHE A 247 -19.21 0.40 -20.70
N ASP A 248 -18.61 1.52 -21.07
CA ASP A 248 -19.24 2.54 -21.91
C ASP A 248 -19.69 1.95 -23.26
N TYR A 249 -18.84 1.09 -23.86
CA TYR A 249 -19.18 0.39 -25.12
C TYR A 249 -20.38 -0.54 -24.97
N LEU A 250 -20.43 -1.35 -23.92
CA LEU A 250 -21.52 -2.32 -23.70
C LEU A 250 -22.84 -1.64 -23.36
N VAL A 251 -22.81 -0.55 -22.59
CA VAL A 251 -23.97 0.31 -22.36
C VAL A 251 -24.46 0.92 -23.67
N ALA A 252 -23.57 1.50 -24.48
CA ALA A 252 -23.94 2.11 -25.76
C ALA A 252 -24.54 1.09 -26.75
N ARG A 253 -24.18 -0.19 -26.64
CA ARG A 253 -24.73 -1.29 -27.42
C ARG A 253 -26.04 -1.85 -26.86
N GLY A 254 -26.48 -1.42 -25.68
CA GLY A 254 -27.66 -1.95 -25.00
C GLY A 254 -27.47 -3.39 -24.50
N ALA A 255 -26.22 -3.84 -24.30
CA ALA A 255 -25.91 -5.19 -23.81
C ALA A 255 -26.18 -5.36 -22.31
N LEU A 256 -26.35 -4.26 -21.56
CA LEU A 256 -26.59 -4.23 -20.12
C LEU A 256 -28.00 -3.67 -19.84
N PRO A 257 -29.07 -4.47 -20.03
CA PRO A 257 -30.46 -3.98 -19.98
C PRO A 257 -30.89 -3.44 -18.61
N ALA A 258 -30.45 -4.02 -17.49
CA ALA A 258 -30.83 -3.53 -16.16
C ALA A 258 -30.16 -2.17 -15.88
N ILE A 259 -28.86 -2.05 -16.13
CA ILE A 259 -28.11 -0.79 -15.99
C ILE A 259 -28.65 0.25 -16.97
N SER A 260 -28.95 -0.13 -18.22
CA SER A 260 -29.55 0.79 -19.20
C SER A 260 -30.94 1.26 -18.76
N GLY A 261 -31.72 0.40 -18.08
CA GLY A 261 -32.98 0.77 -17.44
C GLY A 261 -32.77 1.83 -16.37
N LEU A 262 -31.86 1.57 -15.42
CA LEU A 262 -31.50 2.52 -14.37
C LEU A 262 -31.08 3.89 -14.91
N MET A 263 -30.26 3.91 -15.96
CA MET A 263 -29.82 5.16 -16.59
C MET A 263 -30.98 5.93 -17.22
N ARG A 264 -31.97 5.23 -17.81
CA ARG A 264 -33.20 5.88 -18.29
C ARG A 264 -34.04 6.43 -17.14
N ASP A 265 -34.00 5.77 -15.99
CA ASP A 265 -34.74 6.14 -14.78
C ASP A 265 -33.99 7.21 -13.93
N GLY A 266 -32.90 7.77 -14.44
CA GLY A 266 -32.19 8.90 -13.83
C GLY A 266 -30.94 8.54 -13.04
N ALA A 267 -30.44 7.30 -13.14
CA ALA A 267 -29.14 6.94 -12.60
C ALA A 267 -28.01 7.73 -13.27
N VAL A 268 -26.97 8.03 -12.50
CA VAL A 268 -25.84 8.86 -12.92
C VAL A 268 -24.54 8.06 -12.89
N VAL A 269 -23.73 8.20 -13.94
CA VAL A 269 -22.39 7.62 -14.02
C VAL A 269 -21.36 8.71 -13.79
N ALA A 270 -20.51 8.52 -12.78
CA ALA A 270 -19.36 9.37 -12.48
C ALA A 270 -18.05 8.60 -12.70
N SER A 271 -16.96 9.35 -12.85
CA SER A 271 -15.60 8.81 -13.00
C SER A 271 -14.77 9.07 -11.75
N TYR A 272 -13.75 8.25 -11.55
CA TYR A 272 -12.69 8.52 -10.57
C TYR A 272 -11.33 8.14 -11.15
N ALA A 273 -10.29 8.77 -10.63
CA ALA A 273 -8.91 8.42 -10.94
C ALA A 273 -8.32 7.57 -9.81
N ARG A 274 -7.63 6.49 -10.19
CA ARG A 274 -6.90 5.62 -9.28
C ARG A 274 -5.41 5.62 -9.65
N ALA A 275 -4.56 5.82 -8.63
CA ALA A 275 -3.12 5.69 -8.80
C ALA A 275 -2.78 4.24 -9.18
N ALA A 276 -1.90 4.07 -10.18
CA ALA A 276 -1.56 2.74 -10.70
C ALA A 276 -0.90 1.82 -9.66
N GLU A 277 -0.27 2.41 -8.64
CA GLU A 277 0.42 1.71 -7.54
C GLU A 277 -0.51 1.35 -6.37
N LEU A 278 -1.77 1.83 -6.37
CA LEU A 278 -2.72 1.54 -5.30
C LEU A 278 -3.14 0.07 -5.36
N GLU A 279 -2.97 -0.69 -4.29
CA GLU A 279 -3.36 -2.11 -4.24
C GLU A 279 -4.90 -2.27 -4.22
N PRO A 280 -5.47 -3.33 -4.83
CA PRO A 280 -6.92 -3.57 -4.81
C PRO A 280 -7.50 -3.59 -3.40
N ALA A 281 -6.81 -4.23 -2.45
CA ALA A 281 -7.28 -4.30 -1.07
C ALA A 281 -7.36 -2.94 -0.38
N GLU A 282 -6.44 -2.01 -0.68
CA GLU A 282 -6.53 -0.64 -0.17
C GLU A 282 -7.73 0.06 -0.79
N PHE A 283 -7.84 0.04 -2.12
CA PHE A 283 -8.93 0.69 -2.86
C PHE A 283 -10.32 0.22 -2.41
N TRP A 284 -10.59 -1.08 -2.39
CA TRP A 284 -11.91 -1.61 -2.04
C TRP A 284 -12.23 -1.43 -0.55
N THR A 285 -11.20 -1.34 0.31
CA THR A 285 -11.41 -0.96 1.71
C THR A 285 -11.76 0.54 1.84
N THR A 286 -11.12 1.41 1.06
CA THR A 286 -11.47 2.84 0.97
C THR A 286 -12.93 3.01 0.54
N VAL A 287 -13.38 2.32 -0.50
CA VAL A 287 -14.77 2.40 -1.00
C VAL A 287 -15.76 1.99 0.09
N ALA A 288 -15.45 0.98 0.90
CA ALA A 288 -16.36 0.47 1.93
C ALA A 288 -16.36 1.26 3.25
N THR A 289 -15.24 1.90 3.60
CA THR A 289 -15.07 2.63 4.86
C THR A 289 -15.21 4.15 4.71
N GLY A 290 -14.99 4.68 3.51
CA GLY A 290 -15.07 6.10 3.20
C GLY A 290 -13.90 6.95 3.70
N VAL A 291 -12.82 6.32 4.17
CA VAL A 291 -11.59 6.98 4.58
C VAL A 291 -10.41 6.38 3.80
N GLY A 292 -9.25 7.05 3.75
CA GLY A 292 -8.06 6.54 3.06
C GLY A 292 -7.26 5.53 3.90
N GLY A 293 -6.26 4.91 3.27
CA GLY A 293 -5.41 3.86 3.88
C GLY A 293 -4.64 4.31 5.11
N GLU A 294 -4.43 5.62 5.29
CA GLU A 294 -3.91 6.21 6.54
C GLU A 294 -4.83 6.02 7.74
N LEU A 295 -6.16 6.05 7.55
CA LEU A 295 -7.15 5.95 8.61
C LEU A 295 -7.65 4.51 8.79
N HIS A 296 -8.00 3.79 7.72
CA HIS A 296 -8.48 2.41 7.88
C HIS A 296 -7.36 1.38 8.05
N GLY A 297 -6.09 1.76 7.85
CA GLY A 297 -4.92 0.92 8.15
C GLY A 297 -4.58 -0.15 7.11
N VAL A 298 -5.43 -0.37 6.10
CA VAL A 298 -5.19 -1.29 4.99
C VAL A 298 -4.45 -0.57 3.87
N ARG A 299 -3.18 -0.90 3.65
CA ARG A 299 -2.33 -0.24 2.64
C ARG A 299 -1.58 -1.19 1.71
N SER A 300 -1.65 -2.48 2.02
CA SER A 300 -1.01 -3.51 1.22
C SER A 300 -1.60 -4.88 1.56
N LEU A 301 -1.45 -5.80 0.63
CA LEU A 301 -1.87 -7.20 0.77
C LEU A 301 -1.02 -7.98 1.80
N ASP A 302 0.19 -7.50 2.08
CA ASP A 302 1.19 -8.26 2.83
C ASP A 302 1.79 -7.46 3.98
N SER A 303 2.00 -8.16 5.09
CA SER A 303 2.85 -7.75 6.18
C SER A 303 3.95 -8.79 6.38
N PHE A 304 5.07 -8.37 6.95
CA PHE A 304 6.20 -9.25 7.20
C PHE A 304 6.52 -9.25 8.68
N ARG A 305 6.67 -10.42 9.29
CA ARG A 305 7.08 -10.55 10.68
C ARG A 305 8.48 -11.16 10.72
N PRO A 306 9.55 -10.35 10.75
CA PRO A 306 10.90 -10.86 10.88
C PRO A 306 11.08 -11.66 12.17
N THR A 307 11.96 -12.65 12.14
CA THR A 307 12.20 -13.54 13.28
C THR A 307 12.67 -12.73 14.49
N GLY A 308 12.04 -12.97 15.64
CA GLY A 308 12.31 -12.21 16.87
C GLY A 308 11.48 -10.94 17.03
N LEU A 309 10.62 -10.58 16.07
CA LEU A 309 9.58 -9.57 16.27
C LEU A 309 8.26 -10.21 16.68
N GLU A 310 7.58 -9.57 17.63
CA GLU A 310 6.19 -9.87 17.98
C GLU A 310 5.23 -9.23 16.98
N THR A 311 5.53 -8.01 16.53
CA THR A 311 4.66 -7.24 15.63
C THR A 311 5.03 -7.45 14.17
N ALA A 312 4.04 -7.75 13.32
CA ALA A 312 4.25 -7.77 11.88
C ALA A 312 4.32 -6.35 11.29
N LEU A 313 5.29 -6.12 10.42
CA LEU A 313 5.50 -4.90 9.67
C LEU A 313 4.52 -4.83 8.49
N ALA A 314 3.36 -4.20 8.71
CA ALA A 314 2.36 -3.93 7.67
C ALA A 314 2.78 -2.79 6.73
N ARG A 315 3.63 -1.87 7.21
CA ARG A 315 4.24 -0.81 6.41
C ARG A 315 5.71 -1.10 6.25
N SER A 316 6.07 -1.75 5.14
CA SER A 316 7.46 -2.12 4.82
C SER A 316 8.14 -1.11 3.87
N GLY A 317 7.37 -0.34 3.10
CA GLY A 317 7.91 0.65 2.16
C GLY A 317 8.96 0.03 1.21
N PRO A 318 10.14 0.66 1.01
CA PRO A 318 11.17 0.11 0.11
C PRO A 318 11.76 -1.22 0.60
N TRP A 319 11.54 -1.61 1.86
CA TRP A 319 12.02 -2.88 2.41
C TRP A 319 11.19 -4.09 1.99
N ARG A 320 10.04 -3.90 1.33
CA ARG A 320 9.21 -5.00 0.82
C ARG A 320 10.03 -6.03 0.05
N PHE A 321 10.89 -5.59 -0.88
CA PHE A 321 11.75 -6.48 -1.67
C PHE A 321 12.72 -7.31 -0.83
N TRP A 322 13.31 -6.72 0.21
CA TRP A 322 14.20 -7.45 1.12
C TRP A 322 13.43 -8.51 1.91
N TRP A 323 12.26 -8.14 2.42
CA TRP A 323 11.44 -9.08 3.20
C TRP A 323 10.94 -10.23 2.34
N SER A 324 10.31 -9.94 1.20
CA SER A 324 9.73 -10.96 0.33
C SER A 324 10.78 -11.77 -0.43
N GLY A 325 11.82 -11.11 -0.97
CA GLY A 325 12.79 -11.74 -1.86
C GLY A 325 13.98 -12.39 -1.16
N VAL A 326 14.25 -12.03 0.11
CA VAL A 326 15.42 -12.54 0.84
C VAL A 326 15.04 -13.09 2.21
N ALA A 327 14.40 -12.30 3.07
CA ALA A 327 14.19 -12.70 4.46
C ALA A 327 13.20 -13.88 4.58
N VAL A 328 12.08 -13.85 3.85
CA VAL A 328 11.09 -14.93 3.85
C VAL A 328 11.68 -16.24 3.30
N PRO A 329 12.32 -16.28 2.11
CA PRO A 329 12.96 -17.49 1.60
C PRO A 329 14.04 -18.08 2.52
N LEU A 330 14.74 -17.24 3.29
CA LEU A 330 15.76 -17.67 4.25
C LEU A 330 15.21 -18.05 5.64
N GLY A 331 13.89 -17.98 5.85
CA GLY A 331 13.28 -18.23 7.17
C GLY A 331 13.62 -17.17 8.22
N LEU A 332 14.08 -16.00 7.78
CA LEU A 332 14.37 -14.83 8.62
C LEU A 332 13.15 -13.93 8.81
N ALA A 333 12.07 -14.18 8.09
CA ALA A 333 10.77 -13.53 8.27
C ALA A 333 9.62 -14.46 7.89
N GLU A 334 8.48 -14.25 8.53
CA GLU A 334 7.20 -14.86 8.18
C GLU A 334 6.38 -13.87 7.33
N HIS A 335 5.76 -14.36 6.25
CA HIS A 335 4.79 -13.58 5.48
C HIS A 335 3.41 -13.69 6.14
N ARG A 336 2.75 -12.54 6.34
CA ARG A 336 1.47 -12.42 7.02
C ARG A 336 0.49 -11.64 6.13
N PRO A 337 -0.59 -12.27 5.64
CA PRO A 337 -1.49 -11.61 4.70
C PRO A 337 -2.39 -10.57 5.40
N LEU A 338 -3.10 -9.78 4.60
CA LEU A 338 -4.11 -8.83 5.07
C LEU A 338 -5.34 -9.55 5.64
N LEU A 339 -5.47 -9.55 6.97
CA LEU A 339 -6.66 -10.02 7.67
C LEU A 339 -7.61 -8.85 8.04
N ALA A 340 -8.87 -9.15 8.32
CA ALA A 340 -9.91 -8.20 8.72
C ALA A 340 -9.53 -7.44 10.00
N ASN A 341 -8.77 -8.06 10.90
CA ASN A 341 -8.27 -7.45 12.13
C ASN A 341 -7.23 -6.33 11.90
N ARG A 342 -6.83 -6.08 10.64
CA ARG A 342 -5.96 -4.95 10.28
C ARG A 342 -6.74 -3.69 9.94
N ARG A 343 -8.04 -3.82 9.67
CA ARG A 343 -8.89 -2.68 9.33
C ARG A 343 -9.37 -1.98 10.59
N ALA A 344 -8.96 -0.72 10.75
CA ALA A 344 -9.24 0.11 11.92
C ALA A 344 -10.52 0.97 11.78
N ALA A 345 -11.04 1.14 10.57
CA ALA A 345 -12.27 1.90 10.32
C ALA A 345 -13.46 0.96 10.08
N PHE A 346 -14.66 1.36 10.49
CA PHE A 346 -15.89 0.62 10.19
C PHE A 346 -16.31 0.76 8.74
N THR A 347 -16.87 -0.30 8.20
CA THR A 347 -17.55 -0.30 6.89
C THR A 347 -19.00 0.19 7.05
N PHE A 348 -19.61 0.64 5.95
CA PHE A 348 -21.01 1.09 6.01
C PHE A 348 -21.99 -0.02 6.47
N TRP A 349 -21.73 -1.30 6.11
CA TRP A 349 -22.57 -2.42 6.53
C TRP A 349 -22.42 -2.75 8.01
N GLU A 350 -21.22 -2.65 8.58
CA GLU A 350 -21.02 -2.78 10.03
C GLU A 350 -21.71 -1.63 10.79
N LEU A 351 -21.65 -0.41 10.26
CA LEU A 351 -22.35 0.74 10.85
C LEU A 351 -23.87 0.56 10.83
N SER A 352 -24.43 0.02 9.74
CA SER A 352 -25.86 -0.35 9.66
C SER A 352 -26.22 -1.43 10.70
N ALA A 353 -25.41 -2.48 10.80
CA ALA A 353 -25.67 -3.62 11.69
C ALA A 353 -25.57 -3.28 13.19
N ARG A 354 -24.95 -2.16 13.57
CA ARG A 354 -24.87 -1.72 14.98
C ARG A 354 -26.22 -1.46 15.63
N GLY A 355 -27.24 -1.14 14.84
CA GLY A 355 -28.63 -1.04 15.31
C GLY A 355 -29.35 -2.38 15.44
N GLY A 356 -28.68 -3.51 15.18
CA GLY A 356 -29.26 -4.85 15.13
C GLY A 356 -29.96 -5.19 13.81
N ALA A 357 -29.93 -4.29 12.82
CA ALA A 357 -30.53 -4.54 11.52
C ALA A 357 -29.68 -5.53 10.70
N PRO A 358 -30.31 -6.43 9.92
CA PRO A 358 -29.59 -7.35 9.05
C PRO A 358 -28.74 -6.61 8.01
N ALA A 359 -27.46 -6.98 7.89
CA ALA A 359 -26.56 -6.51 6.85
C ALA A 359 -25.78 -7.68 6.24
N ALA A 360 -25.29 -7.52 5.01
CA ALA A 360 -24.58 -8.56 4.29
C ALA A 360 -23.30 -8.04 3.64
N ALA A 361 -22.20 -8.79 3.73
CA ALA A 361 -20.98 -8.56 2.98
C ALA A 361 -20.51 -9.87 2.34
N VAL A 362 -20.40 -9.89 1.02
CA VAL A 362 -20.05 -11.08 0.24
C VAL A 362 -18.79 -10.81 -0.55
N ASP A 363 -17.75 -11.60 -0.25
CA ASP A 363 -16.42 -11.59 -0.88
C ASP A 363 -15.66 -10.26 -0.76
N TRP A 364 -16.06 -9.35 0.13
CA TRP A 364 -15.43 -8.02 0.19
C TRP A 364 -14.04 -8.04 0.83
N TRP A 365 -13.10 -7.22 0.37
CA TRP A 365 -11.76 -7.11 0.96
C TRP A 365 -11.76 -6.80 2.47
N ALA A 366 -10.72 -7.27 3.17
CA ALA A 366 -10.53 -7.10 4.61
C ALA A 366 -11.70 -7.62 5.48
N THR A 367 -12.28 -8.75 5.07
CA THR A 367 -13.35 -9.48 5.79
C THR A 367 -12.95 -10.87 6.27
N PHE A 368 -11.76 -11.39 5.96
CA PHE A 368 -11.28 -12.67 6.50
C PHE A 368 -10.35 -12.47 7.71
N PRO A 369 -10.55 -13.16 8.85
CA PRO A 369 -11.73 -13.95 9.18
C PRO A 369 -12.96 -13.04 9.39
N PRO A 370 -14.18 -13.54 9.09
CA PRO A 370 -15.39 -12.75 9.20
C PRO A 370 -15.77 -12.55 10.67
N GLU A 371 -16.08 -11.31 11.04
CA GLU A 371 -16.67 -11.00 12.33
C GLU A 371 -18.19 -11.14 12.29
N PRO A 372 -18.83 -11.72 13.32
CA PRO A 372 -20.27 -11.83 13.37
C PRO A 372 -20.94 -10.45 13.38
N LEU A 373 -21.94 -10.28 12.51
CA LEU A 373 -22.89 -9.18 12.54
C LEU A 373 -24.32 -9.73 12.45
N ALA A 374 -25.32 -8.89 12.70
CA ALA A 374 -26.71 -9.27 12.42
C ALA A 374 -26.85 -9.41 10.89
N GLY A 375 -26.91 -10.63 10.36
CA GLY A 375 -26.93 -10.93 8.92
C GLY A 375 -25.84 -11.92 8.50
N LEU A 376 -25.18 -11.71 7.34
CA LEU A 376 -24.18 -12.62 6.78
C LEU A 376 -22.88 -11.91 6.39
N VAL A 377 -21.74 -12.50 6.74
CA VAL A 377 -20.43 -12.17 6.16
C VAL A 377 -19.83 -13.42 5.54
N VAL A 378 -19.66 -13.40 4.22
CA VAL A 378 -18.86 -14.36 3.48
C VAL A 378 -17.54 -13.67 3.16
N ALA A 379 -16.48 -14.14 3.79
CA ALA A 379 -15.19 -13.48 3.73
C ALA A 379 -14.59 -13.49 2.31
N HIS A 380 -13.67 -12.57 2.03
CA HIS A 380 -12.92 -12.56 0.79
C HIS A 380 -12.22 -13.91 0.55
N GLY A 381 -12.38 -14.45 -0.65
CA GLY A 381 -11.83 -15.75 -1.05
C GLY A 381 -12.46 -16.95 -0.32
N ALA A 382 -13.64 -16.79 0.30
CA ALA A 382 -14.33 -17.89 0.98
C ALA A 382 -14.63 -19.10 0.08
N PHE A 383 -14.81 -18.93 -1.23
CA PHE A 383 -15.10 -20.05 -2.12
C PHE A 383 -14.04 -21.18 -2.00
N GLN A 384 -12.76 -20.85 -2.21
CA GLN A 384 -11.68 -21.83 -2.14
C GLN A 384 -11.47 -22.32 -0.71
N LEU A 385 -11.54 -21.42 0.28
CA LEU A 385 -11.47 -21.79 1.71
C LEU A 385 -12.54 -22.83 2.10
N LEU A 386 -13.77 -22.69 1.60
CA LEU A 386 -14.86 -23.64 1.86
C LEU A 386 -14.66 -24.98 1.15
N LEU A 387 -14.06 -24.99 -0.05
CA LEU A 387 -13.67 -26.23 -0.74
C LEU A 387 -12.57 -26.97 0.02
N ASP A 388 -11.64 -26.23 0.63
CA ASP A 388 -10.55 -26.77 1.46
C ASP A 388 -11.01 -27.12 2.90
N GLY A 389 -12.28 -26.85 3.23
CA GLY A 389 -12.91 -27.23 4.50
C GLY A 389 -12.83 -26.18 5.62
N HIS A 390 -12.33 -24.99 5.34
CA HIS A 390 -12.25 -23.86 6.29
C HIS A 390 -13.61 -23.16 6.43
N LEU A 391 -14.52 -23.78 7.21
CA LEU A 391 -15.84 -23.24 7.51
C LEU A 391 -15.80 -21.90 8.29
N SER A 392 -14.65 -21.53 8.85
CA SER A 392 -14.43 -20.23 9.49
C SER A 392 -14.48 -19.05 8.51
N ALA A 393 -14.52 -19.27 7.20
CA ALA A 393 -14.64 -18.23 6.19
C ALA A 393 -16.04 -17.59 6.11
N VAL A 394 -17.01 -18.05 6.91
CA VAL A 394 -18.39 -17.55 6.93
C VAL A 394 -18.82 -17.23 8.37
N ALA A 395 -19.49 -16.09 8.56
CA ALA A 395 -20.19 -15.73 9.80
C ALA A 395 -21.65 -15.35 9.50
N PRO A 396 -22.64 -15.79 10.30
CA PRO A 396 -22.51 -16.70 11.43
C PRO A 396 -22.16 -18.14 10.99
N ALA A 397 -21.53 -18.90 11.89
CA ALA A 397 -20.90 -20.18 11.58
C ALA A 397 -21.89 -21.29 11.17
N ASP A 398 -23.16 -21.16 11.54
CA ASP A 398 -24.25 -22.06 11.19
C ASP A 398 -24.62 -22.00 9.70
N ARG A 399 -24.31 -20.90 9.01
CA ARG A 399 -24.50 -20.76 7.56
C ARG A 399 -23.39 -21.46 6.76
N ALA A 400 -22.22 -21.66 7.35
CA ALA A 400 -21.03 -22.18 6.65
C ALA A 400 -21.23 -23.56 5.99
N PRO A 401 -21.87 -24.58 6.62
CA PRO A 401 -22.04 -25.89 5.99
C PRO A 401 -22.92 -25.86 4.73
N ASP A 402 -23.92 -24.98 4.69
CA ASP A 402 -24.76 -24.81 3.50
C ASP A 402 -23.99 -24.15 2.36
N LEU A 403 -23.25 -23.10 2.66
CA LEU A 403 -22.40 -22.43 1.67
C LEU A 403 -21.27 -23.33 1.18
N ALA A 404 -20.71 -24.22 2.01
CA ALA A 404 -19.75 -25.21 1.57
C ALA A 404 -20.35 -26.24 0.60
N ARG A 405 -21.62 -26.64 0.80
CA ARG A 405 -22.33 -27.49 -0.16
C ARG A 405 -22.59 -26.75 -1.47
N LEU A 406 -22.99 -25.48 -1.37
CA LEU A 406 -23.19 -24.63 -2.53
C LEU A 406 -21.88 -24.49 -3.34
N ALA A 407 -20.75 -24.18 -2.69
CA ALA A 407 -19.45 -24.07 -3.33
C ALA A 407 -19.07 -25.34 -4.12
N ARG A 408 -19.31 -26.53 -3.55
CA ARG A 408 -19.07 -27.81 -4.23
C ARG A 408 -20.02 -28.09 -5.39
N ALA A 409 -21.22 -27.51 -5.37
CA ALA A 409 -22.24 -27.68 -6.40
C ALA A 409 -22.19 -26.59 -7.48
N THR A 410 -21.30 -25.59 -7.36
CA THR A 410 -21.16 -24.52 -8.34
C THR A 410 -20.57 -25.07 -9.64
N GLU A 411 -21.34 -24.95 -10.73
CA GLU A 411 -20.93 -25.38 -12.07
C GLU A 411 -20.49 -24.21 -12.96
N PRO A 412 -19.67 -24.44 -13.99
CA PRO A 412 -19.30 -23.40 -14.96
C PRO A 412 -20.53 -22.82 -15.69
N GLY A 413 -20.51 -21.51 -15.90
CA GLY A 413 -21.56 -20.76 -16.63
C GLY A 413 -21.23 -20.60 -18.11
N PRO A 414 -21.96 -19.72 -18.83
CA PRO A 414 -21.65 -19.38 -20.22
C PRO A 414 -20.19 -18.99 -20.42
N SER A 415 -19.62 -18.20 -19.51
CA SER A 415 -18.20 -17.79 -19.55
C SER A 415 -17.22 -18.96 -19.45
N GLY A 416 -17.61 -20.07 -18.80
CA GLY A 416 -16.78 -21.27 -18.76
C GLY A 416 -16.57 -21.87 -20.14
N SER A 417 -17.64 -21.93 -20.95
CA SER A 417 -17.55 -22.41 -22.33
C SER A 417 -16.69 -21.50 -23.22
N THR A 418 -16.80 -20.18 -23.04
CA THR A 418 -15.95 -19.20 -23.74
C THR A 418 -14.48 -19.38 -23.37
N LEU A 419 -14.20 -19.62 -22.09
CA LEU A 419 -12.84 -19.82 -21.57
C LEU A 419 -12.21 -21.11 -22.12
N GLU A 420 -12.95 -22.21 -22.12
CA GLU A 420 -12.52 -23.50 -22.67
C GLU A 420 -12.23 -23.43 -24.17
N ALA A 421 -13.02 -22.64 -24.92
CA ALA A 421 -12.78 -22.41 -26.34
C ALA A 421 -11.55 -21.53 -26.60
N ALA A 422 -11.24 -20.62 -25.68
CA ALA A 422 -10.19 -19.62 -25.85
C ALA A 422 -8.78 -20.10 -25.47
N LEU A 423 -8.67 -21.12 -24.60
CA LEU A 423 -7.41 -21.50 -23.94
C LEU A 423 -7.14 -23.00 -23.97
N PRO A 424 -5.87 -23.43 -23.79
CA PRO A 424 -5.54 -24.83 -23.55
C PRO A 424 -6.29 -25.37 -22.33
N ALA A 425 -6.80 -26.60 -22.42
CA ALA A 425 -7.68 -27.20 -21.41
C ALA A 425 -7.20 -27.05 -19.96
N LYS A 426 -5.91 -27.29 -19.70
CA LYS A 426 -5.33 -27.15 -18.35
C LYS A 426 -5.41 -25.71 -17.82
N LEU A 427 -5.10 -24.73 -18.66
CA LEU A 427 -5.14 -23.32 -18.27
C LEU A 427 -6.59 -22.82 -18.15
N ALA A 428 -7.48 -23.29 -19.03
CA ALA A 428 -8.92 -23.01 -18.91
C ALA A 428 -9.47 -23.54 -17.59
N GLU A 429 -9.14 -24.77 -17.20
CA GLU A 429 -9.56 -25.35 -15.92
C GLU A 429 -9.01 -24.57 -14.72
N GLU A 430 -7.74 -24.16 -14.76
CA GLU A 430 -7.11 -23.34 -13.72
C GLU A 430 -7.83 -21.99 -13.55
N LEU A 431 -8.02 -21.25 -14.65
CA LEU A 431 -8.69 -19.96 -14.63
C LEU A 431 -10.18 -20.06 -14.29
N LEU A 432 -10.85 -21.14 -14.69
CA LEU A 432 -12.24 -21.41 -14.34
C LEU A 432 -12.38 -21.53 -12.81
N ARG A 433 -11.53 -22.36 -12.19
CA ARG A 433 -11.52 -22.55 -10.73
C ARG A 433 -11.12 -21.30 -9.98
N ARG A 434 -10.17 -20.54 -10.51
CA ARG A 434 -9.60 -19.36 -9.86
C ARG A 434 -10.48 -18.13 -9.93
N ALA A 435 -11.24 -17.94 -11.01
CA ALA A 435 -11.93 -16.68 -11.29
C ALA A 435 -13.44 -16.84 -11.48
N VAL A 436 -13.88 -17.69 -12.42
CA VAL A 436 -15.29 -17.75 -12.86
C VAL A 436 -16.19 -18.47 -11.84
N LEU A 437 -15.75 -19.61 -11.29
CA LEU A 437 -16.54 -20.35 -10.29
C LEU A 437 -16.74 -19.56 -8.99
N PRO A 438 -15.71 -18.90 -8.41
CA PRO A 438 -15.91 -18.01 -7.26
C PRO A 438 -16.99 -16.95 -7.48
N ASP A 439 -16.91 -16.19 -8.57
CA ASP A 439 -17.89 -15.17 -8.90
C ASP A 439 -19.31 -15.74 -8.97
N ARG A 440 -19.50 -16.87 -9.67
CA ARG A 440 -20.81 -17.52 -9.76
C ARG A 440 -21.33 -17.94 -8.39
N PHE A 441 -20.47 -18.49 -7.54
CA PHE A 441 -20.80 -18.82 -6.16
C PHE A 441 -21.27 -17.58 -5.39
N TYR A 442 -20.52 -16.47 -5.44
CA TYR A 442 -20.87 -15.25 -4.73
C TYR A 442 -22.14 -14.57 -5.26
N ARG A 443 -22.41 -14.63 -6.57
CA ARG A 443 -23.67 -14.18 -7.16
C ARG A 443 -24.86 -14.96 -6.61
N GLU A 444 -24.74 -16.28 -6.46
CA GLU A 444 -25.80 -17.12 -5.89
C GLU A 444 -25.98 -16.88 -4.39
N VAL A 445 -24.90 -16.72 -3.63
CA VAL A 445 -24.96 -16.27 -2.23
C VAL A 445 -25.71 -14.95 -2.12
N ALA A 446 -25.35 -13.97 -2.95
CA ALA A 446 -26.00 -12.66 -2.95
C ALA A 446 -27.50 -12.74 -3.24
N ARG A 447 -27.92 -13.57 -4.20
CA ARG A 447 -29.35 -13.80 -4.48
C ARG A 447 -30.10 -14.38 -3.28
N ARG A 448 -29.50 -15.35 -2.59
CA ARG A 448 -30.11 -15.97 -1.39
C ARG A 448 -30.24 -14.97 -0.26
N GLU A 449 -29.20 -14.20 0.01
CA GLU A 449 -29.23 -13.19 1.09
C GLU A 449 -30.16 -12.02 0.79
N ALA A 450 -30.34 -11.64 -0.47
CA ALA A 450 -31.29 -10.58 -0.83
C ALA A 450 -32.75 -10.93 -0.45
N ALA A 451 -33.09 -12.22 -0.35
CA ALA A 451 -34.39 -12.67 0.12
C ALA A 451 -34.65 -12.30 1.59
N ASP A 452 -33.60 -12.26 2.42
CA ASP A 452 -33.66 -11.84 3.83
C ASP A 452 -33.72 -10.31 3.98
N ARG A 453 -33.70 -9.57 2.85
CA ARG A 453 -33.88 -8.12 2.74
C ARG A 453 -32.97 -7.31 3.69
N PRO A 454 -31.63 -7.50 3.66
CA PRO A 454 -30.72 -6.72 4.49
C PRO A 454 -30.84 -5.22 4.22
N GLU A 455 -30.63 -4.40 5.25
CA GLU A 455 -30.59 -2.95 5.12
C GLU A 455 -29.36 -2.47 4.35
N ALA A 456 -28.23 -3.14 4.54
CA ALA A 456 -26.99 -2.84 3.86
C ALA A 456 -26.43 -4.13 3.26
N MET A 457 -26.11 -4.11 1.98
CA MET A 457 -25.50 -5.24 1.30
C MET A 457 -24.31 -4.80 0.44
N ALA A 458 -23.21 -5.53 0.53
CA ALA A 458 -22.03 -5.35 -0.31
C ALA A 458 -21.65 -6.66 -1.01
N LEU A 459 -21.41 -6.61 -2.32
CA LEU A 459 -20.97 -7.74 -3.13
C LEU A 459 -19.75 -7.33 -3.97
N TYR A 460 -18.65 -8.06 -3.82
CA TYR A 460 -17.46 -7.90 -4.64
C TYR A 460 -17.33 -9.06 -5.64
N LEU A 461 -16.96 -8.76 -6.87
CA LEU A 461 -16.84 -9.71 -7.98
C LEU A 461 -15.51 -9.48 -8.72
N PRO A 462 -14.46 -10.27 -8.43
CA PRO A 462 -13.12 -10.08 -8.98
C PRO A 462 -12.83 -10.85 -10.28
N ALA A 463 -13.75 -11.64 -10.82
CA ALA A 463 -13.44 -12.60 -11.89
C ALA A 463 -12.61 -12.03 -13.06
N ILE A 464 -12.95 -10.85 -13.60
CA ILE A 464 -12.21 -10.29 -14.74
C ILE A 464 -10.79 -9.86 -14.35
N ASP A 465 -10.58 -9.27 -13.17
CA ASP A 465 -9.25 -8.96 -12.67
C ASP A 465 -8.40 -10.23 -12.50
N LEU A 466 -9.00 -11.28 -11.94
CA LEU A 466 -8.35 -12.59 -11.76
C LEU A 466 -8.07 -13.29 -13.08
N LEU A 467 -8.92 -13.13 -14.10
CA LEU A 467 -8.70 -13.68 -15.44
C LEU A 467 -7.59 -12.95 -16.19
N ALA A 468 -7.49 -11.63 -16.02
CA ALA A 468 -6.48 -10.84 -16.69
C ALA A 468 -5.04 -11.21 -16.27
N GLU A 469 -4.86 -11.66 -15.02
CA GLU A 469 -3.58 -12.16 -14.53
C GLU A 469 -3.25 -13.51 -15.20
N GLY A 470 -2.24 -13.56 -16.07
CA GLY A 470 -1.86 -14.81 -16.75
C GLY A 470 -2.71 -15.15 -17.98
N TRP A 471 -3.53 -14.22 -18.47
CA TRP A 471 -4.22 -14.37 -19.75
C TRP A 471 -3.23 -14.46 -20.92
N ILE A 472 -3.34 -15.52 -21.72
CA ILE A 472 -2.54 -15.71 -22.95
C ILE A 472 -3.41 -15.83 -24.23
N GLY A 473 -4.74 -15.76 -24.07
CA GLY A 473 -5.67 -15.83 -25.19
C GLY A 473 -5.66 -14.54 -26.01
N GLY A 474 -6.41 -14.53 -27.13
CA GLY A 474 -6.57 -13.32 -27.94
C GLY A 474 -7.42 -12.25 -27.25
N ASP A 475 -7.20 -10.97 -27.60
CA ASP A 475 -7.94 -9.83 -27.05
C ASP A 475 -9.46 -9.95 -27.28
N VAL A 476 -9.87 -10.51 -28.42
CA VAL A 476 -11.29 -10.74 -28.74
C VAL A 476 -11.92 -11.73 -27.76
N ALA A 477 -11.21 -12.81 -27.43
CA ALA A 477 -11.72 -13.80 -26.49
C ALA A 477 -11.81 -13.24 -25.06
N LEU A 478 -10.86 -12.38 -24.67
CA LEU A 478 -10.96 -11.64 -23.40
C LEU A 478 -12.16 -10.69 -23.40
N ALA A 479 -12.39 -9.96 -24.50
CA ALA A 479 -13.55 -9.08 -24.62
C ALA A 479 -14.88 -9.84 -24.56
N ASP A 480 -14.97 -11.04 -25.16
CA ASP A 480 -16.16 -11.90 -25.05
C ASP A 480 -16.38 -12.41 -23.61
N LEU A 481 -15.32 -12.72 -22.87
CA LEU A 481 -15.41 -13.05 -21.45
C LEU A 481 -15.87 -11.86 -20.61
N VAL A 482 -15.28 -10.67 -20.81
CA VAL A 482 -15.69 -9.43 -20.15
C VAL A 482 -17.17 -9.17 -20.39
N ARG A 483 -17.63 -9.30 -21.64
CA ARG A 483 -19.03 -9.15 -22.00
C ARG A 483 -19.92 -10.16 -21.29
N ALA A 484 -19.55 -11.45 -21.31
CA ALA A 484 -20.34 -12.51 -20.67
C ALA A 484 -20.47 -12.28 -19.15
N GLU A 485 -19.38 -11.95 -18.46
CA GLU A 485 -19.39 -11.67 -17.02
C GLU A 485 -20.19 -10.40 -16.67
N LEU A 486 -20.08 -9.34 -17.48
CA LEU A 486 -20.88 -8.13 -17.28
C LEU A 486 -22.37 -8.36 -17.55
N GLU A 487 -22.74 -9.16 -18.55
CA GLU A 487 -24.13 -9.58 -18.79
C GLU A 487 -24.69 -10.42 -17.63
N GLU A 488 -23.85 -11.26 -17.00
CA GLU A 488 -24.23 -11.99 -15.78
C GLU A 488 -24.42 -11.06 -14.57
N ALA A 489 -23.51 -10.10 -14.40
CA ALA A 489 -23.58 -9.10 -13.33
C ALA A 489 -24.80 -8.18 -13.50
N ASP A 490 -25.12 -7.74 -14.73
CA ASP A 490 -26.30 -6.94 -15.03
C ASP A 490 -27.60 -7.69 -14.72
N ARG A 491 -27.69 -8.97 -15.12
CA ARG A 491 -28.83 -9.84 -14.75
C ARG A 491 -28.98 -9.99 -13.24
N LEU A 492 -27.88 -10.13 -12.51
CA LEU A 492 -27.91 -10.17 -11.05
C LEU A 492 -28.41 -8.85 -10.48
N ILE A 493 -27.83 -7.72 -10.89
CA ILE A 493 -28.22 -6.38 -10.43
C ILE A 493 -29.73 -6.17 -10.61
N GLY A 494 -30.27 -6.48 -11.80
CA GLY A 494 -31.71 -6.39 -12.06
C GLY A 494 -32.57 -7.20 -11.09
N GLY A 495 -32.10 -8.37 -10.65
CA GLY A 495 -32.79 -9.20 -9.65
C GLY A 495 -32.61 -8.73 -8.19
N LEU A 496 -31.50 -8.07 -7.87
CA LEU A 496 -31.22 -7.59 -6.51
C LEU A 496 -31.88 -6.23 -6.19
N MET A 497 -32.29 -5.47 -7.21
CA MET A 497 -32.81 -4.11 -7.05
C MET A 497 -34.17 -4.02 -6.34
N GLU A 498 -34.89 -5.14 -6.16
CA GLU A 498 -36.25 -5.10 -5.62
C GLU A 498 -36.28 -4.51 -4.20
N GLY A 499 -36.85 -3.31 -4.10
CA GLY A 499 -37.00 -2.51 -2.88
C GLY A 499 -35.69 -2.00 -2.28
N VAL A 500 -34.61 -1.99 -3.06
CA VAL A 500 -33.39 -1.23 -2.76
C VAL A 500 -33.68 0.24 -3.06
N GLY A 501 -33.39 1.12 -2.10
CA GLY A 501 -33.57 2.57 -2.27
C GLY A 501 -32.38 3.23 -2.93
N THR A 502 -31.16 2.83 -2.54
CA THR A 502 -29.91 3.29 -3.17
C THR A 502 -29.06 2.13 -3.64
N LEU A 503 -28.70 2.12 -4.93
CA LEU A 503 -27.76 1.19 -5.54
C LEU A 503 -26.52 1.96 -6.00
N VAL A 504 -25.35 1.45 -5.63
CA VAL A 504 -24.06 1.92 -6.15
C VAL A 504 -23.33 0.75 -6.81
N VAL A 505 -22.91 0.94 -8.07
CA VAL A 505 -22.05 -0.01 -8.78
C VAL A 505 -20.70 0.65 -9.05
N VAL A 506 -19.63 0.09 -8.50
CA VAL A 506 -18.26 0.56 -8.69
C VAL A 506 -17.56 -0.38 -9.65
N LEU A 507 -17.08 0.16 -10.76
CA LEU A 507 -16.26 -0.55 -11.74
C LEU A 507 -14.83 -0.04 -11.61
N ASP A 508 -13.91 -0.94 -11.30
CA ASP A 508 -12.48 -0.66 -11.23
C ASP A 508 -11.73 -1.43 -12.32
N PRO A 509 -10.78 -0.80 -13.03
CA PRO A 509 -9.98 -1.47 -14.05
C PRO A 509 -9.02 -2.55 -13.50
N GLY A 510 -8.93 -2.70 -12.17
CA GLY A 510 -8.10 -3.68 -11.50
C GLY A 510 -6.64 -3.53 -11.88
N ARG A 511 -6.00 -4.64 -12.20
CA ARG A 511 -4.62 -4.72 -12.70
C ARG A 511 -4.51 -4.46 -14.20
N ARG A 512 -5.62 -4.40 -14.93
CA ARG A 512 -5.61 -4.23 -16.39
C ARG A 512 -5.11 -2.84 -16.78
N LYS A 513 -4.42 -2.78 -17.93
CA LYS A 513 -3.92 -1.54 -18.52
C LYS A 513 -4.94 -1.03 -19.53
N GLY A 514 -5.80 -0.10 -19.12
CA GLY A 514 -6.70 0.63 -20.03
C GLY A 514 -5.98 1.70 -20.85
N GLY A 515 -6.76 2.49 -21.61
CA GLY A 515 -6.25 3.64 -22.35
C GLY A 515 -5.54 4.62 -21.42
N MET A 516 -4.23 4.75 -21.56
CA MET A 516 -3.37 5.53 -20.66
C MET A 516 -3.58 7.03 -20.90
N GLY A 517 -4.61 7.60 -20.27
CA GLY A 517 -4.68 9.03 -20.05
C GLY A 517 -3.51 9.47 -19.18
N ARG A 518 -3.08 10.72 -19.33
CA ARG A 518 -1.96 11.36 -18.58
C ARG A 518 -2.13 11.37 -17.04
N MET A 519 -3.20 10.76 -16.50
CA MET A 519 -3.70 10.88 -15.11
C MET A 519 -3.88 9.56 -14.33
N GLY A 520 -3.54 8.38 -14.88
CA GLY A 520 -3.66 7.10 -14.16
C GLY A 520 -4.78 6.19 -14.69
N ARG A 521 -5.18 5.18 -13.90
CA ARG A 521 -6.30 4.28 -14.23
C ARG A 521 -7.63 5.00 -13.94
N VAL A 522 -8.60 4.91 -14.84
CA VAL A 522 -9.92 5.53 -14.69
C VAL A 522 -10.96 4.44 -14.44
N GLY A 523 -11.74 4.59 -13.37
CA GLY A 523 -12.90 3.74 -13.10
C GLY A 523 -14.22 4.50 -13.21
N ARG A 524 -15.33 3.76 -13.09
CA ARG A 524 -16.70 4.29 -13.15
C ARG A 524 -17.45 3.97 -11.87
N VAL A 525 -18.34 4.87 -11.46
CA VAL A 525 -19.31 4.64 -10.38
C VAL A 525 -20.69 5.03 -10.85
N LEU A 526 -21.62 4.08 -10.85
CA LEU A 526 -23.04 4.30 -11.11
C LEU A 526 -23.76 4.54 -9.78
N PHE A 527 -24.46 5.66 -9.66
CA PHE A 527 -25.40 5.94 -8.57
C PHE A 527 -26.83 5.85 -9.09
N ALA A 528 -27.64 5.01 -8.48
CA ALA A 528 -29.02 4.77 -8.88
C ALA A 528 -29.96 4.73 -7.67
N HIS A 529 -31.20 5.16 -7.88
CA HIS A 529 -32.29 5.05 -6.90
C HIS A 529 -33.43 4.17 -7.47
N PRO A 530 -33.33 2.84 -7.36
CA PRO A 530 -34.28 1.91 -7.99
C PRO A 530 -35.72 2.08 -7.49
N ALA A 531 -35.90 2.45 -6.23
CA ALA A 531 -37.18 2.87 -5.67
C ALA A 531 -37.20 4.41 -5.61
N PRO A 532 -38.02 5.10 -6.44
CA PRO A 532 -38.00 6.56 -6.50
C PRO A 532 -38.44 7.19 -5.17
N ASP A 533 -37.49 7.75 -4.42
CA ASP A 533 -37.75 8.74 -3.37
C ASP A 533 -37.68 10.14 -4.01
N PRO A 534 -38.74 10.97 -3.95
CA PRO A 534 -38.68 12.35 -4.42
C PRO A 534 -37.56 13.20 -3.78
N ARG A 535 -36.96 12.73 -2.69
CA ARG A 535 -35.83 13.37 -2.00
C ARG A 535 -34.46 12.95 -2.55
N ALA A 536 -34.39 11.89 -3.35
CA ALA A 536 -33.15 11.32 -3.88
C ALA A 536 -33.12 11.44 -5.42
N ILE A 537 -32.66 12.60 -5.89
CA ILE A 537 -32.58 12.96 -7.30
C ILE A 537 -31.12 13.15 -7.65
N CYS A 538 -30.61 12.33 -8.56
CA CYS A 538 -29.32 12.56 -9.20
C CYS A 538 -29.50 13.45 -10.44
N ARG A 539 -28.71 14.51 -10.52
CA ARG A 539 -28.66 15.42 -11.67
C ARG A 539 -27.52 14.99 -12.58
N GLY A 540 -27.88 14.56 -13.78
CA GLY A 540 -26.91 14.21 -14.82
C GLY A 540 -26.04 15.40 -15.22
N GLY A 541 -24.85 15.10 -15.73
CA GLY A 541 -23.90 16.07 -16.25
C GLY A 541 -22.79 15.35 -17.02
N ALA A 542 -22.13 16.06 -17.94
CA ALA A 542 -20.92 15.55 -18.58
C ALA A 542 -19.76 15.54 -17.56
N ASP A 543 -18.89 14.54 -17.65
CA ASP A 543 -17.61 14.45 -16.92
C ASP A 543 -17.67 14.53 -15.39
N LEU A 544 -18.76 14.01 -14.78
CA LEU A 544 -18.90 13.95 -13.33
C LEU A 544 -17.75 13.17 -12.70
N GLN A 545 -17.16 13.73 -11.63
CA GLN A 545 -16.09 13.11 -10.86
C GLN A 545 -16.56 12.78 -9.45
N VAL A 546 -16.07 11.67 -8.90
CA VAL A 546 -16.35 11.25 -7.53
C VAL A 546 -15.07 10.73 -6.88
N ALA A 547 -14.86 11.07 -5.60
CA ALA A 547 -13.81 10.46 -4.81
C ALA A 547 -14.27 9.07 -4.33
N PRO A 548 -13.43 8.02 -4.37
CA PRO A 548 -13.80 6.70 -3.87
C PRO A 548 -14.36 6.71 -2.44
N GLU A 549 -13.80 7.57 -1.58
CA GLU A 549 -14.23 7.80 -0.20
C GLU A 549 -15.69 8.28 -0.09
N ALA A 550 -16.18 9.01 -1.10
CA ALA A 550 -17.54 9.56 -1.11
C ALA A 550 -18.61 8.48 -1.36
N VAL A 551 -18.23 7.28 -1.82
CA VAL A 551 -19.17 6.15 -2.00
C VAL A 551 -19.74 5.69 -0.66
N ALA A 552 -18.88 5.42 0.34
CA ALA A 552 -19.37 5.08 1.67
C ALA A 552 -20.15 6.23 2.31
N ALA A 553 -19.73 7.48 2.10
CA ALA A 553 -20.47 8.65 2.60
C ALA A 553 -21.91 8.68 2.05
N ALA A 554 -22.09 8.44 0.74
CA ALA A 554 -23.40 8.30 0.12
C ALA A 554 -24.24 7.18 0.75
N LEU A 555 -23.68 5.98 0.89
CA LEU A 555 -24.37 4.82 1.46
C LEU A 555 -24.77 5.04 2.92
N ILE A 556 -23.89 5.63 3.73
CA ILE A 556 -24.14 5.99 5.13
C ILE A 556 -25.29 7.00 5.23
N ARG A 557 -25.34 7.99 4.32
CA ARG A 557 -26.43 8.97 4.26
C ARG A 557 -27.76 8.35 3.84
N ALA A 558 -27.76 7.49 2.83
CA ALA A 558 -28.94 6.73 2.42
C ALA A 558 -29.49 5.85 3.56
N LEU A 559 -28.61 5.22 4.35
CA LEU A 559 -28.96 4.43 5.54
C LEU A 559 -29.55 5.25 6.70
N GLY A 560 -29.58 6.59 6.60
CA GLY A 560 -30.06 7.47 7.66
C GLY A 560 -29.10 7.54 8.86
N LEU A 561 -27.80 7.30 8.65
CA LEU A 561 -26.78 7.33 9.70
C LEU A 561 -26.12 8.72 9.83
N PRO A 562 -25.46 9.02 10.96
CA PRO A 562 -24.79 10.30 11.18
C PRO A 562 -23.67 10.57 10.17
N GLN A 563 -23.43 11.84 9.85
CA GLN A 563 -22.27 12.23 9.05
C GLN A 563 -21.02 12.37 9.95
N SER A 564 -19.98 11.62 9.66
CA SER A 564 -18.67 11.77 10.30
C SER A 564 -17.85 12.90 9.67
N ALA A 565 -17.09 13.64 10.49
CA ALA A 565 -16.15 14.67 10.03
C ALA A 565 -14.86 14.09 9.40
N GLU A 566 -14.61 12.79 9.58
CA GLU A 566 -13.53 12.05 8.92
C GLU A 566 -13.88 11.66 7.48
N LEU A 567 -15.17 11.54 7.18
CA LEU A 567 -15.69 11.25 5.85
C LEU A 567 -15.82 12.52 5.01
N PRO A 568 -15.63 12.45 3.68
CA PRO A 568 -16.06 13.53 2.80
C PRO A 568 -17.59 13.68 2.82
N GLU A 569 -18.08 14.81 2.30
CA GLU A 569 -19.50 14.94 1.96
C GLU A 569 -19.85 13.98 0.80
N PRO A 570 -21.09 13.45 0.76
CA PRO A 570 -21.53 12.60 -0.33
C PRO A 570 -21.52 13.36 -1.67
N PRO A 571 -21.58 12.66 -2.81
CA PRO A 571 -21.48 13.30 -4.12
C PRO A 571 -22.59 14.33 -4.35
N GLY A 572 -22.21 15.59 -4.59
CA GLY A 572 -23.15 16.73 -4.68
C GLY A 572 -24.02 16.75 -5.94
N PHE A 573 -23.79 15.84 -6.89
CA PHE A 573 -24.67 15.65 -8.03
C PHE A 573 -25.91 14.81 -7.72
N CYS A 574 -25.98 14.17 -6.54
CA CYS A 574 -27.20 13.54 -6.03
C CYS A 574 -27.68 14.26 -4.77
N SER A 575 -28.99 14.29 -4.54
CA SER A 575 -29.54 14.73 -3.26
C SER A 575 -29.61 13.58 -2.26
N TRP A 576 -29.25 13.86 -1.02
CA TRP A 576 -29.15 12.88 0.05
C TRP A 576 -29.98 13.32 1.26
N PRO A 577 -30.61 12.40 2.02
CA PRO A 577 -31.33 12.74 3.24
C PRO A 577 -30.41 13.48 4.24
N GLU A 578 -30.91 14.52 4.92
CA GLU A 578 -30.17 15.22 5.99
C GLU A 578 -29.72 14.24 7.09
N PRO A 579 -28.49 14.37 7.64
CA PRO A 579 -28.02 13.40 8.61
C PRO A 579 -28.72 13.65 9.95
N PRO A 580 -29.06 12.62 10.73
CA PRO A 580 -29.64 12.81 12.06
C PRO A 580 -28.71 13.59 13.01
N ALA A 581 -27.40 13.50 12.79
CA ALA A 581 -26.38 14.23 13.53
C ALA A 581 -25.08 14.34 12.72
N ARG A 582 -24.21 15.27 13.12
CA ARG A 582 -22.81 15.32 12.69
C ARG A 582 -21.92 14.92 13.86
N VAL A 583 -21.06 13.91 13.66
CA VAL A 583 -20.15 13.37 14.67
C VAL A 583 -18.70 13.60 14.28
N SER A 584 -17.78 13.61 15.25
CA SER A 584 -16.35 13.76 14.97
C SER A 584 -15.79 12.58 14.17
N GLY A 585 -16.28 11.38 14.45
CA GLY A 585 -15.82 10.11 13.89
C GLY A 585 -16.75 8.98 14.35
N PHE A 586 -16.50 7.77 13.86
CA PHE A 586 -17.18 6.56 14.36
C PHE A 586 -16.35 5.77 15.38
N GLY A 587 -15.17 6.30 15.74
CA GLY A 587 -14.19 5.60 16.54
C GLY A 587 -13.47 4.49 15.77
N GLU A 588 -12.52 3.87 16.46
CA GLU A 588 -11.76 2.76 15.90
C GLU A 588 -12.49 1.43 16.10
N ARG A 589 -12.34 0.56 15.11
CA ARG A 589 -12.75 -0.83 15.17
C ARG A 589 -11.81 -1.59 16.10
N SER A 590 -12.37 -2.25 17.11
CA SER A 590 -11.62 -3.21 17.91
C SER A 590 -11.38 -4.44 17.06
N PRO A 591 -10.12 -4.76 16.72
CA PRO A 591 -9.83 -5.89 15.85
C PRO A 591 -10.19 -7.21 16.53
N GLY A 592 -10.94 -8.07 15.82
CA GLY A 592 -11.15 -9.45 16.25
C GLY A 592 -9.83 -10.22 16.40
N GLY A 593 -9.80 -11.17 17.33
CA GLY A 593 -8.63 -12.03 17.53
C GLY A 593 -8.37 -12.93 16.31
N GLU A 594 -7.11 -13.00 15.87
CA GLU A 594 -6.67 -13.98 14.87
C GLU A 594 -6.66 -15.38 15.49
N ARG A 595 -7.25 -16.37 14.81
CA ARG A 595 -7.15 -17.77 15.25
C ARG A 595 -5.85 -18.40 14.73
N PRO A 596 -5.28 -19.37 15.46
CA PRO A 596 -4.14 -20.13 14.94
C PRO A 596 -4.48 -20.78 13.59
N GLY A 597 -3.70 -20.49 12.55
CA GLY A 597 -3.90 -21.02 11.20
C GLY A 597 -4.46 -20.00 10.20
N ASP A 598 -5.25 -19.01 10.65
CA ASP A 598 -5.94 -18.06 9.75
C ASP A 598 -4.98 -17.37 8.78
N SER A 599 -3.84 -16.86 9.27
CA SER A 599 -2.82 -16.24 8.41
C SER A 599 -2.27 -17.19 7.34
N ARG A 600 -2.08 -18.47 7.68
CA ARG A 600 -1.51 -19.45 6.76
C ARG A 600 -2.53 -19.83 5.70
N ASP A 601 -3.74 -20.18 6.13
CA ASP A 601 -4.83 -20.62 5.27
C ASP A 601 -5.18 -19.51 4.27
N TYR A 602 -5.28 -18.26 4.75
CA TYR A 602 -5.56 -17.12 3.87
C TYR A 602 -4.39 -16.78 2.94
N LEU A 603 -3.15 -16.99 3.37
CA LEU A 603 -1.98 -16.79 2.50
C LEU A 603 -1.95 -17.81 1.35
N GLU A 604 -2.25 -19.07 1.64
CA GLU A 604 -2.38 -20.13 0.64
C GLU A 604 -3.53 -19.80 -0.33
N ASN A 605 -4.66 -19.28 0.19
CA ASN A 605 -5.79 -18.83 -0.61
C ASN A 605 -5.45 -17.65 -1.55
N LEU A 606 -4.75 -16.62 -1.06
CA LEU A 606 -4.32 -15.48 -1.90
C LEU A 606 -3.38 -15.93 -3.04
N ARG A 607 -2.52 -16.93 -2.78
CA ARG A 607 -1.68 -17.54 -3.82
C ARG A 607 -2.52 -18.31 -4.84
N SER A 608 -3.50 -19.10 -4.40
CA SER A 608 -4.37 -19.81 -5.34
C SER A 608 -5.19 -18.87 -6.23
N LEU A 609 -5.54 -17.68 -5.71
CA LEU A 609 -6.20 -16.63 -6.46
C LEU A 609 -5.26 -15.84 -7.39
N GLY A 610 -3.94 -16.02 -7.28
CA GLY A 610 -2.97 -15.30 -8.11
C GLY A 610 -2.78 -13.83 -7.70
N TYR A 611 -2.96 -13.52 -6.41
CA TYR A 611 -2.63 -12.20 -5.85
C TYR A 611 -1.17 -12.09 -5.40
N LEU A 612 -0.46 -13.21 -5.21
CA LEU A 612 0.90 -13.28 -4.63
C LEU A 612 1.89 -14.10 -5.45
#